data_AF-A0A815CGY2-F1
#
_entry.id   AF-A0A815CGY2-F1
#
_cell.length_a   1.000
_cell.length_b   1.000
_cell.length_c   1.000
_cell.angle_alpha   90.00
_cell.angle_beta   90.00
_cell.angle_gamma   90.00
#
_symmetry.space_group_name_H-M   'P 1'
#
loop_
_entity.id
_entity.type
_entity.pdbx_description
1 polymer ?
#
loop_
_entity_poly.entity_id
_entity_poly.type
_entity_poly.pdbx_seq_one_letter_code
_entity_poly.pdbx_strand_id
1 'polypeptide(L)'
;MSSFHLPPGETTSKQAKNRKNREKKRLRNQTFQNQYPPFDGAKTPIIHHITKENSISLTDSLIVKAHRTSRYRSDTERQRGTNEPALIQIEFVDNSTSPTVIIVKFSHLPLPSSTVFSKIKTLLSTIFDDGNNFLAWDKK
;
A
#
# COMPACT_ATOMS: atom_id res chain seq x y z
N MET A 1 22.95 -17.02 -54.09
CA MET A 1 23.07 -15.79 -53.29
C MET A 1 21.82 -14.95 -53.55
N SER A 2 20.83 -15.00 -52.65
CA SER A 2 19.58 -14.22 -52.80
C SER A 2 19.69 -12.90 -52.04
N SER A 3 19.64 -11.79 -52.77
CA SER A 3 19.51 -10.45 -52.22
C SER A 3 18.04 -10.20 -51.83
N PHE A 4 17.79 -9.94 -50.54
CA PHE A 4 16.51 -9.45 -50.07
C PHE A 4 16.36 -7.97 -50.41
N HIS A 5 15.39 -7.65 -51.28
CA HIS A 5 14.92 -6.29 -51.54
C HIS A 5 13.83 -5.97 -50.52
N LEU A 6 14.05 -4.99 -49.64
CA LEU A 6 13.00 -4.44 -48.77
C LEU A 6 12.29 -3.28 -49.48
N PRO A 7 10.94 -3.19 -49.42
CA PRO A 7 10.21 -2.11 -50.05
C PRO A 7 10.36 -0.80 -49.22
N PRO A 8 10.48 0.37 -49.87
CA PRO A 8 10.54 1.65 -49.19
C PRO A 8 9.12 2.18 -48.91
N GLY A 9 8.86 2.76 -47.72
CA GLY A 9 7.87 3.84 -47.64
C GLY A 9 6.93 4.01 -46.45
N GLU A 10 6.87 3.15 -45.42
CA GLU A 10 5.80 3.27 -44.38
C GLU A 10 6.23 3.38 -42.91
N THR A 11 7.51 3.59 -42.61
CA THR A 11 8.02 3.55 -41.22
C THR A 11 8.12 4.92 -40.51
N THR A 12 8.13 6.04 -41.23
CA THR A 12 8.47 7.36 -40.65
C THR A 12 7.33 8.04 -39.87
N SER A 13 6.08 7.96 -40.33
CA SER A 13 4.96 8.68 -39.68
C SER A 13 4.52 8.03 -38.36
N LYS A 14 4.52 6.69 -38.28
CA LYS A 14 4.21 5.93 -37.06
C LYS A 14 5.29 6.14 -35.99
N GLN A 15 6.57 6.17 -36.38
CA GLN A 15 7.68 6.45 -35.45
C GLN A 15 7.62 7.87 -34.89
N ALA A 16 7.32 8.87 -35.73
CA ALA A 16 7.16 10.26 -35.28
C ALA A 16 5.97 10.46 -34.33
N LYS A 17 4.83 9.80 -34.59
CA LYS A 17 3.65 9.83 -33.72
C LYS A 17 3.93 9.19 -32.35
N ASN A 18 4.65 8.07 -32.33
CA ASN A 18 5.06 7.40 -31.09
C ASN A 18 6.01 8.25 -30.25
N ARG A 19 6.93 8.99 -30.88
CA ARG A 19 7.83 9.93 -30.19
C ARG A 19 7.06 11.07 -29.52
N LYS A 20 6.11 11.71 -30.23
CA LYS A 20 5.26 12.77 -29.64
C LYS A 20 4.42 12.27 -28.46
N ASN A 21 3.88 11.05 -28.55
CA ASN A 21 3.11 10.46 -27.45
C ASN A 21 3.98 10.15 -26.23
N ARG A 22 5.23 9.68 -26.43
CA ARG A 22 6.19 9.48 -25.34
C ARG A 22 6.59 10.79 -24.67
N GLU A 23 6.83 11.84 -25.46
CA GLU A 23 7.16 13.18 -24.94
C GLU A 23 5.99 13.73 -24.09
N LYS A 24 4.76 13.64 -24.58
CA LYS A 24 3.55 14.08 -23.86
C LYS A 24 3.35 13.29 -22.56
N LYS A 25 3.61 11.99 -22.56
CA LYS A 25 3.58 11.14 -21.37
C LYS A 25 4.67 11.53 -20.37
N ARG A 26 5.89 11.83 -20.85
CA ARG A 26 7.02 12.27 -20.01
C ARG A 26 6.73 13.60 -19.33
N LEU A 27 6.23 14.58 -20.08
CA LEU A 27 5.82 15.89 -19.57
C LEU A 27 4.72 15.75 -18.52
N ARG A 28 3.68 14.96 -18.79
CA ARG A 28 2.63 14.68 -17.81
C ARG A 28 3.19 14.04 -16.54
N ASN A 29 4.06 13.05 -16.68
CA ASN A 29 4.70 12.40 -15.53
C ASN A 29 5.58 13.36 -14.72
N GLN A 30 6.30 14.28 -15.37
CA GLN A 30 7.07 15.32 -14.68
C GLN A 30 6.16 16.30 -13.92
N THR A 31 5.06 16.74 -14.52
CA THR A 31 4.08 17.59 -13.83
C THR A 31 3.50 16.89 -12.60
N PHE A 32 3.18 15.60 -12.72
CA PHE A 32 2.72 14.79 -11.60
C PHE A 32 3.80 14.63 -10.52
N GLN A 33 5.06 14.39 -10.87
CA GLN A 33 6.16 14.29 -9.89
C GLN A 33 6.42 15.59 -9.14
N ASN A 34 6.18 16.74 -9.78
CA ASN A 34 6.32 18.05 -9.13
C ASN A 34 5.13 18.38 -8.23
N GLN A 35 3.93 17.87 -8.54
CA GLN A 35 2.73 18.05 -7.70
C GLN A 35 2.67 17.07 -6.52
N TYR A 36 3.22 15.87 -6.70
CA TYR A 36 3.21 14.79 -5.71
C TYR A 36 4.64 14.31 -5.51
N PRO A 37 5.40 14.92 -4.58
CA PRO A 37 6.76 14.48 -4.30
C PRO A 37 6.75 12.98 -3.95
N PRO A 38 7.81 12.23 -4.32
CA PRO A 38 7.93 10.84 -3.95
C PRO A 38 7.71 10.67 -2.44
N PHE A 39 7.01 9.61 -2.06
CA PHE A 39 6.94 9.19 -0.65
C PHE A 39 8.36 9.13 -0.11
N ASP A 40 8.60 9.84 0.99
CA ASP A 40 9.94 10.06 1.54
C ASP A 40 10.53 8.71 1.98
N GLY A 41 11.26 8.06 1.07
CA GLY A 41 11.87 6.75 1.27
C GLY A 41 12.97 6.75 2.34
N ALA A 42 13.22 7.89 2.99
CA ALA A 42 14.17 8.03 4.07
C ALA A 42 13.72 7.34 5.37
N LYS A 43 12.42 7.03 5.52
CA LYS A 43 11.88 6.43 6.76
C LYS A 43 11.54 4.96 6.54
N THR A 44 12.37 4.06 7.05
CA THR A 44 12.07 2.61 7.06
C THR A 44 10.87 2.36 8.01
N PRO A 45 9.76 1.79 7.52
CA PRO A 45 8.62 1.49 8.37
C PRO A 45 8.95 0.36 9.34
N ILE A 46 8.40 0.46 10.56
CA ILE A 46 8.35 -0.67 11.49
C ILE A 46 7.12 -1.50 11.12
N ILE A 47 7.34 -2.72 10.67
CA ILE A 47 6.28 -3.62 10.21
C ILE A 47 5.98 -4.65 11.30
N HIS A 48 4.72 -4.73 11.72
CA HIS A 48 4.24 -5.77 12.64
C HIS A 48 3.26 -6.69 11.92
N HIS A 49 3.60 -7.98 11.85
CA HIS A 49 2.67 -9.00 11.40
C HIS A 49 1.76 -9.41 12.55
N ILE A 50 0.46 -9.20 12.37
CA ILE A 50 -0.55 -9.59 13.35
C ILE A 50 -0.92 -11.05 13.11
N THR A 51 -0.49 -11.92 14.03
CA THR A 51 -0.65 -13.38 13.99
C THR A 51 -1.05 -13.91 15.38
N LYS A 52 -1.43 -15.20 15.44
CA LYS A 52 -1.77 -15.88 16.70
C LYS A 52 -0.62 -15.93 17.72
N GLU A 53 0.63 -15.75 17.30
CA GLU A 53 1.82 -15.79 18.16
C GLU A 53 2.20 -14.41 18.74
N ASN A 54 1.51 -13.33 18.40
CA ASN A 54 1.86 -12.03 18.97
C ASN A 54 1.68 -12.03 20.49
N SER A 55 2.62 -11.38 21.17
CA SER A 55 2.47 -11.12 22.59
C SER A 55 1.34 -10.11 22.85
N ILE A 56 0.68 -10.28 23.99
CA ILE A 56 -0.32 -9.32 24.47
C ILE A 56 0.31 -7.93 24.58
N SER A 57 1.55 -7.85 25.10
CA SER A 57 2.27 -6.58 25.26
C SER A 57 2.52 -5.83 23.95
N LEU A 58 2.80 -6.55 22.85
CA LEU A 58 2.92 -5.93 21.53
C LEU A 58 1.57 -5.39 21.06
N THR A 59 0.50 -6.15 21.26
CA THR A 59 -0.85 -5.71 20.84
C THR A 59 -1.30 -4.50 21.66
N ASP A 60 -1.02 -4.49 22.97
CA ASP A 60 -1.31 -3.36 23.85
C ASP A 60 -0.53 -2.09 23.45
N SER A 61 0.74 -2.21 23.08
CA SER A 61 1.52 -1.05 22.62
C SER A 61 0.97 -0.48 21.31
N LEU A 62 0.49 -1.35 20.40
CA LEU A 62 -0.19 -0.93 19.17
C LEU A 62 -1.53 -0.26 19.44
N ILE A 63 -2.31 -0.73 20.43
CA ILE A 63 -3.57 -0.08 20.85
C ILE A 63 -3.29 1.32 21.40
N VAL A 64 -2.30 1.46 22.28
CA VAL A 64 -1.88 2.77 22.82
C VAL A 64 -1.46 3.71 21.69
N LYS A 65 -0.73 3.19 20.69
CA LYS A 65 -0.34 3.96 19.51
C LYS A 65 -1.57 4.35 18.66
N ALA A 66 -2.54 3.45 18.50
CA ALA A 66 -3.76 3.71 17.74
C ALA A 66 -4.57 4.84 18.37
N HIS A 67 -4.73 4.86 19.70
CA HIS A 67 -5.40 5.97 20.39
C HIS A 67 -4.73 7.34 20.20
N ARG A 68 -3.44 7.37 19.83
CA ARG A 68 -2.68 8.61 19.59
C ARG A 68 -2.63 9.00 18.10
N THR A 69 -3.23 8.19 17.23
CA THR A 69 -3.18 8.35 15.78
C THR A 69 -4.59 8.58 15.26
N SER A 70 -4.78 9.62 14.44
CA SER A 70 -6.09 9.97 13.87
C SER A 70 -6.14 9.83 12.35
N ARG A 71 -5.02 9.43 11.73
CA ARG A 71 -4.89 9.30 10.28
C ARG A 71 -4.25 7.97 9.95
N TYR A 72 -4.83 7.27 8.98
CA TYR A 72 -4.41 5.96 8.56
C TYR A 72 -4.37 5.85 7.05
N ARG A 73 -3.61 4.90 6.54
CA ARG A 73 -3.79 4.38 5.18
C ARG A 73 -4.00 2.90 5.26
N SER A 74 -4.87 2.37 4.42
CA SER A 74 -5.12 0.93 4.36
C SER A 74 -5.10 0.44 2.91
N ASP A 75 -4.48 -0.71 2.69
CA ASP A 75 -4.63 -1.48 1.46
C ASP A 75 -5.04 -2.91 1.79
N THR A 76 -5.81 -3.51 0.89
CA THR A 76 -6.32 -4.87 1.07
C THR A 76 -5.95 -5.72 -0.12
N GLU A 77 -5.31 -6.86 0.12
CA GLU A 77 -5.00 -7.85 -0.90
C GLU A 77 -5.98 -9.04 -0.78
N ARG A 78 -6.51 -9.47 -1.93
CA ARG A 78 -7.45 -10.61 -2.01
C ARG A 78 -6.72 -11.94 -2.03
N GLN A 79 -7.36 -12.99 -1.53
CA GLN A 79 -6.87 -14.34 -1.72
C GLN A 79 -7.05 -14.75 -3.19
N ARG A 80 -6.03 -15.38 -3.79
CA ARG A 80 -6.19 -15.93 -5.14
C ARG A 80 -7.30 -16.99 -5.14
N GLY A 81 -8.33 -16.77 -5.95
CA GLY A 81 -9.46 -17.70 -6.11
C GLY A 81 -10.66 -17.45 -5.19
N THR A 82 -10.62 -16.43 -4.31
CA THR A 82 -11.81 -16.00 -3.55
C THR A 82 -12.03 -14.49 -3.71
N ASN A 83 -13.24 -14.02 -3.42
CA ASN A 83 -13.54 -12.58 -3.36
C ASN A 83 -13.23 -11.97 -2.00
N GLU A 84 -12.73 -12.76 -1.05
CA GLU A 84 -12.49 -12.34 0.32
C GLU A 84 -11.10 -11.70 0.46
N PRO A 85 -10.96 -10.65 1.29
CA PRO A 85 -9.66 -10.08 1.63
C PRO A 85 -8.83 -11.13 2.40
N ALA A 86 -7.63 -11.45 1.90
CA ALA A 86 -6.69 -12.34 2.58
C ALA A 86 -5.79 -11.58 3.56
N LEU A 87 -5.49 -10.32 3.22
CA LEU A 87 -4.52 -9.50 3.91
C LEU A 87 -5.00 -8.04 3.93
N ILE A 88 -4.91 -7.42 5.10
CA ILE A 88 -5.09 -5.98 5.27
C ILE A 88 -3.76 -5.42 5.77
N GLN A 89 -3.25 -4.43 5.05
CA GLN A 89 -2.13 -3.62 5.48
C GLN A 89 -2.63 -2.27 5.96
N ILE A 90 -2.18 -1.82 7.12
CA ILE A 90 -2.60 -0.53 7.70
C ILE A 90 -1.35 0.23 8.15
N GLU A 91 -1.16 1.43 7.61
CA GLU A 91 -0.11 2.38 8.00
C GLU A 91 -0.70 3.42 8.96
N PHE A 92 0.01 3.66 10.06
CA PHE A 92 -0.27 4.72 11.02
C PHE A 92 0.39 6.00 10.50
N VAL A 93 -0.41 6.98 10.10
CA VAL A 93 0.07 8.25 9.53
C VAL A 93 0.26 9.27 10.64
N ASP A 94 1.34 9.08 11.39
CA ASP A 94 1.79 9.96 12.47
C ASP A 94 3.02 10.81 12.03
N ASN A 95 3.46 11.71 12.91
CA ASN A 95 4.67 12.51 12.67
C ASN A 95 5.96 11.75 13.04
N SER A 96 5.91 10.41 13.15
CA SER A 96 7.06 9.60 13.56
C SER A 96 8.20 9.65 12.55
N THR A 97 9.42 9.44 13.05
CA THR A 97 10.62 9.21 12.22
C THR A 97 10.59 7.84 11.55
N SER A 98 9.81 6.89 12.08
CA SER A 98 9.57 5.58 11.47
C SER A 98 8.06 5.30 11.50
N PRO A 99 7.38 5.29 10.35
CA PRO A 99 5.95 4.97 10.30
C PRO A 99 5.73 3.53 10.76
N THR A 100 4.61 3.28 11.44
CA THR A 100 4.24 1.93 11.87
C THR A 100 3.24 1.35 10.89
N VAL A 101 3.52 0.14 10.42
CA VAL A 101 2.65 -0.61 9.54
C VAL A 101 2.25 -1.90 10.25
N ILE A 102 0.96 -2.20 10.29
CA ILE A 102 0.47 -3.52 10.72
C ILE A 102 -0.05 -4.28 9.51
N ILE A 103 0.27 -5.58 9.46
CA ILE A 103 -0.20 -6.49 8.42
C ILE A 103 -1.03 -7.58 9.10
N VAL A 104 -2.32 -7.60 8.79
CA VAL A 104 -3.29 -8.55 9.33
C VAL A 104 -3.63 -9.55 8.23
N LYS A 105 -3.30 -10.82 8.46
CA LYS A 105 -3.77 -11.91 7.59
C LYS A 105 -4.86 -12.69 8.30
N PHE A 106 -6.07 -12.71 7.74
CA PHE A 106 -7.22 -13.32 8.39
C PHE A 106 -7.03 -14.82 8.69
N SER A 107 -6.34 -15.55 7.81
CA SER A 107 -6.02 -16.97 8.00
C SER A 107 -5.04 -17.26 9.13
N HIS A 108 -4.38 -16.24 9.67
CA HIS A 108 -3.38 -16.36 10.74
C HIS A 108 -3.84 -15.73 12.05
N LEU A 109 -5.09 -15.26 12.12
CA LEU A 109 -5.66 -14.74 13.36
C LEU A 109 -5.85 -15.86 14.39
N PRO A 110 -5.68 -15.56 15.69
CA PRO A 110 -5.95 -16.51 16.75
C PRO A 110 -7.46 -16.83 16.84
N LEU A 111 -7.79 -17.88 17.58
CA LEU A 111 -9.18 -18.30 17.77
C LEU A 111 -10.01 -17.17 18.43
N PRO A 112 -11.29 -17.00 18.05
CA PRO A 112 -12.15 -15.94 18.61
C PRO A 112 -12.28 -15.95 20.13
N SER A 113 -12.12 -17.11 20.77
CA SER A 113 -12.16 -17.27 22.22
C SER A 113 -10.87 -16.84 22.94
N SER A 114 -9.79 -16.56 22.22
CA SER A 114 -8.50 -16.22 22.81
C SER A 114 -8.43 -14.76 23.26
N THR A 115 -7.70 -14.50 24.34
CA THR A 115 -7.41 -13.14 24.83
C THR A 115 -6.70 -12.29 23.76
N VAL A 116 -5.81 -12.90 22.98
CA VAL A 116 -5.09 -12.22 21.89
C VAL A 116 -6.07 -11.74 20.82
N PHE A 117 -7.06 -12.56 20.45
CA PHE A 117 -8.10 -12.15 19.50
C PHE A 117 -8.89 -10.94 20.01
N SER A 118 -9.29 -10.95 21.28
CA SER A 118 -9.99 -9.81 21.89
C SER A 118 -9.16 -8.53 21.82
N LYS A 119 -7.84 -8.61 22.04
CA LYS A 119 -6.93 -7.46 21.91
C LYS A 119 -6.78 -6.99 20.46
N ILE A 120 -6.65 -7.92 19.51
CA ILE A 120 -6.62 -7.58 18.07
C ILE A 120 -7.93 -6.91 17.67
N LYS A 121 -9.07 -7.40 18.15
CA LYS A 121 -10.38 -6.78 17.91
C LYS A 121 -10.42 -5.35 18.44
N THR A 122 -9.97 -5.11 19.68
CA THR A 122 -9.84 -3.76 20.23
C THR A 122 -8.95 -2.88 19.38
N LEU A 123 -7.77 -3.37 18.95
CA LEU A 123 -6.87 -2.62 18.07
C LEU A 123 -7.57 -2.21 16.77
N LEU A 124 -8.23 -3.14 16.09
CA LEU A 124 -8.93 -2.86 14.84
C LEU A 124 -10.12 -1.90 15.06
N SER A 125 -10.89 -2.08 16.12
CA SER A 125 -11.97 -1.15 16.47
C SER A 125 -11.46 0.26 16.75
N THR A 126 -10.31 0.42 17.41
CA THR A 126 -9.71 1.74 17.64
C THR A 126 -9.23 2.37 16.33
N ILE A 127 -8.70 1.59 15.40
CA ILE A 127 -8.21 2.08 14.09
C ILE A 127 -9.37 2.50 13.19
N PHE A 128 -10.40 1.65 13.07
CA PHE A 128 -11.58 1.85 12.23
C PHE A 128 -12.72 2.57 12.96
N ASP A 129 -12.39 3.34 14.00
CA ASP A 129 -13.34 4.24 14.65
C ASP A 129 -13.76 5.36 13.69
N ASP A 130 -15.02 5.77 13.73
CA ASP A 130 -15.60 6.78 12.83
C ASP A 130 -14.92 8.16 12.99
N GLY A 131 -14.25 8.42 14.10
CA GLY A 131 -13.47 9.65 14.32
C GLY A 131 -12.15 9.71 13.55
N ASN A 132 -11.69 8.60 12.97
CA ASN A 132 -10.40 8.52 12.28
C ASN A 132 -10.51 8.78 10.77
N ASN A 133 -9.44 9.32 10.20
CA ASN A 133 -9.38 9.65 8.79
C ASN A 133 -8.53 8.66 8.00
N PHE A 134 -9.12 8.04 6.98
CA PHE A 134 -8.41 7.15 6.06
C PHE A 134 -8.00 7.90 4.79
N LEU A 135 -6.69 7.97 4.56
CA LEU A 135 -6.09 8.54 3.36
C LEU A 135 -6.01 7.48 2.27
N ALA A 136 -6.16 7.89 1.01
CA ALA A 136 -6.02 7.00 -0.13
C ALA A 136 -4.59 6.44 -0.24
N TRP A 137 -4.49 5.16 -0.61
CA TRP A 137 -3.23 4.52 -0.94
C TRP A 137 -2.86 4.88 -2.39
N ASP A 138 -1.80 5.66 -2.60
CA ASP A 138 -1.32 5.95 -3.96
C ASP A 138 -0.73 4.67 -4.58
N LYS A 139 -1.52 3.98 -5.41
CA LYS A 139 -1.05 2.89 -6.26
C LYS A 139 -0.27 3.49 -7.44
N LYS A 140 1.06 3.42 -7.37
CA LYS A 140 1.96 3.74 -8.49
C LYS A 140 1.82 2.73 -9.63
#